data_AF-A0A8T2UHN6-F1
#
_entry.id   AF-A0A8T2UHN6-F1
#
_cell.length_a   1.000
_cell.length_b   1.000
_cell.length_c   1.000
_cell.angle_alpha   90.00
_cell.angle_beta   90.00
_cell.angle_gamma   90.00
#
_symmetry.space_group_name_H-M   'P 1'
#
loop_
_entity.id
_entity.type
_entity.pdbx_description
1 polymer ?
#
loop_
_entity_poly.entity_id
_entity_poly.type
_entity_poly.pdbx_seq_one_letter_code
_entity_poly.pdbx_strand_id
1 'polypeptide(L)'
;MQFVYSSPNPGRAAATVAPLAVSVGVVAFSLTSFPMSGSPLLFTLKVLASGLLSGYLVHLIVRKQFGSLLGAYCAVPSTESNEEKGLVRFLKHVDGPTGTQLRIVYGVFGYLQVLSACFMSFAHGANDVANAIGPISAALSILHGSGLNGGQIAISTDVLAWGGFGIVAGLLIWGYRVIATIGKKITELTPTRGFAAEFAAATVVVVASRLGLPISATHTLVGAVMGVGFARGLNSVRSETMKEIALSWFVTIPAGALLAVVYTYLLTSLIAYGL
;
A
#
# COMPACT_ATOMS: atom_id res chain seq x y z
N MET A 1 -14.28 7.50 -0.69
CA MET A 1 -15.28 6.40 -0.77
C MET A 1 -16.70 6.90 -0.63
N GLN A 2 -17.00 7.76 0.35
CA GLN A 2 -18.34 8.33 0.55
C GLN A 2 -18.92 8.96 -0.72
N PHE A 3 -18.13 9.73 -1.47
CA PHE A 3 -18.51 10.30 -2.76
C PHE A 3 -19.06 9.28 -3.80
N VAL A 4 -18.46 8.08 -3.86
CA VAL A 4 -18.93 7.03 -4.79
C VAL A 4 -20.23 6.40 -4.25
N TYR A 5 -20.30 6.17 -2.94
CA TYR A 5 -21.42 5.49 -2.29
C TYR A 5 -22.67 6.37 -2.14
N SER A 6 -22.50 7.69 -2.06
CA SER A 6 -23.59 8.68 -1.98
C SER A 6 -24.04 9.20 -3.35
N SER A 7 -23.45 8.71 -4.45
CA SER A 7 -23.83 9.13 -5.80
C SER A 7 -25.16 8.49 -6.20
N PRO A 8 -26.02 9.18 -6.99
CA PRO A 8 -27.21 8.57 -7.58
C PRO A 8 -26.92 7.33 -8.44
N ASN A 9 -25.71 7.25 -9.01
CA ASN A 9 -25.24 6.14 -9.84
C ASN A 9 -23.83 5.69 -9.41
N PRO A 10 -23.69 4.93 -8.32
CA PRO A 10 -22.40 4.56 -7.71
C PRO A 10 -21.51 3.75 -8.66
N GLY A 11 -22.08 2.91 -9.53
CA GLY A 11 -21.31 2.19 -10.55
C GLY A 11 -20.63 3.11 -11.57
N ARG A 12 -21.34 4.16 -12.04
CA ARG A 12 -20.77 5.18 -12.93
C ARG A 12 -19.78 6.07 -12.18
N ALA A 13 -20.10 6.48 -10.96
CA ALA A 13 -19.21 7.27 -10.13
C ALA A 13 -17.89 6.53 -9.84
N ALA A 14 -17.95 5.22 -9.57
CA ALA A 14 -16.73 4.40 -9.43
C ALA A 14 -15.90 4.38 -10.73
N ALA A 15 -16.57 4.19 -11.88
CA ALA A 15 -15.90 4.13 -13.18
C ALA A 15 -15.26 5.47 -13.61
N THR A 16 -15.80 6.61 -13.16
CA THR A 16 -15.21 7.94 -13.44
C THR A 16 -14.14 8.35 -12.44
N VAL A 17 -14.30 7.98 -11.16
CA VAL A 17 -13.36 8.30 -10.09
C VAL A 17 -12.09 7.46 -10.19
N ALA A 18 -12.19 6.20 -10.65
CA ALA A 18 -11.05 5.28 -10.71
C ALA A 18 -9.86 5.83 -11.55
N PRO A 19 -10.04 6.30 -12.79
CA PRO A 19 -8.97 6.93 -13.58
C PRO A 19 -8.36 8.16 -12.91
N LEU A 20 -9.18 8.99 -12.26
CA LEU A 20 -8.74 10.21 -11.58
C LEU A 20 -7.92 9.90 -10.33
N ALA A 21 -8.35 8.92 -9.54
CA ALA A 21 -7.62 8.51 -8.34
C ALA A 21 -6.23 7.96 -8.71
N VAL A 22 -6.15 7.14 -9.76
CA VAL A 22 -4.87 6.60 -10.24
C VAL A 22 -4.00 7.69 -10.85
N SER A 23 -4.55 8.59 -11.68
CA SER A 23 -3.75 9.66 -12.27
C SER A 23 -3.18 10.60 -11.21
N VAL A 24 -3.99 11.03 -10.24
CA VAL A 24 -3.53 11.87 -9.12
C VAL A 24 -2.48 11.13 -8.29
N GLY A 25 -2.69 9.84 -8.00
CA GLY A 25 -1.72 9.03 -7.27
C GLY A 25 -0.39 8.88 -7.99
N VAL A 26 -0.42 8.62 -9.30
CA VAL A 26 0.79 8.49 -10.12
C VAL A 26 1.50 9.84 -10.27
N VAL A 27 0.77 10.95 -10.40
CA VAL A 27 1.35 12.30 -10.42
C VAL A 27 2.04 12.61 -9.10
N ALA A 28 1.36 12.42 -7.97
CA ALA A 28 1.92 12.66 -6.64
C ALA A 28 3.15 11.78 -6.38
N PHE A 29 3.04 10.50 -6.73
CA PHE A 29 4.17 9.58 -6.66
C PHE A 29 5.32 10.02 -7.55
N SER A 30 5.08 10.43 -8.80
CA SER A 30 6.12 10.84 -9.75
C SER A 30 6.83 12.13 -9.32
N LEU A 31 6.12 13.06 -8.68
CA LEU A 31 6.70 14.26 -8.09
C LEU A 31 7.70 13.93 -6.97
N THR A 32 7.37 12.95 -6.14
CA THR A 32 8.30 12.46 -5.10
C THR A 32 9.38 11.56 -5.71
N SER A 33 8.97 10.76 -6.71
CA SER A 33 9.57 9.79 -7.62
C SER A 33 10.89 10.13 -8.30
N PHE A 34 10.80 11.14 -9.14
CA PHE A 34 11.85 11.43 -10.09
C PHE A 34 12.75 12.51 -9.51
N PRO A 35 14.08 12.33 -9.52
CA PRO A 35 14.98 13.45 -9.25
C PRO A 35 14.69 14.55 -10.29
N MET A 36 14.73 15.81 -9.87
CA MET A 36 14.64 16.96 -10.78
C MET A 36 15.87 16.96 -11.71
N SER A 37 15.82 16.16 -12.76
CA SER A 37 16.89 16.04 -13.74
C SER A 37 16.58 16.96 -14.92
N GLY A 38 17.21 18.15 -14.95
CA GLY A 38 17.14 19.11 -16.06
C GLY A 38 16.22 20.30 -15.82
N SER A 39 15.66 20.87 -16.89
CA SER A 39 14.79 22.05 -16.79
C SER A 39 13.48 21.72 -16.05
N PRO A 40 13.01 22.59 -15.14
CA PRO A 40 11.81 22.34 -14.32
C PRO A 40 10.55 22.13 -15.19
N LEU A 41 10.56 22.67 -16.40
CA LEU A 41 9.48 22.53 -17.38
C LEU A 41 9.42 21.12 -17.99
N LEU A 42 10.57 20.50 -18.30
CA LEU A 42 10.61 19.12 -18.79
C LEU A 42 10.19 18.11 -17.71
N PHE A 43 10.56 18.36 -16.46
CA PHE A 43 10.17 17.53 -15.32
C PHE A 43 8.65 17.56 -15.11
N THR A 44 8.06 18.75 -15.04
CA THR A 44 6.61 18.93 -14.85
C THR A 44 5.81 18.34 -16.00
N LEU A 45 6.26 18.49 -17.25
CA LEU A 45 5.63 17.85 -18.41
C LEU A 45 5.67 16.32 -18.33
N LYS A 46 6.80 15.70 -17.98
CA LYS A 46 6.90 14.24 -17.85
C LYS A 46 5.99 13.68 -16.75
N VAL A 47 5.93 14.37 -15.62
CA VAL A 47 5.05 14.01 -14.50
C VAL A 47 3.58 14.10 -14.91
N LEU A 48 3.19 15.18 -15.58
CA LEU A 48 1.81 15.35 -16.02
C LEU A 48 1.44 14.34 -17.12
N ALA A 49 2.34 14.09 -18.07
CA ALA A 49 2.14 13.15 -19.17
C ALA A 49 1.99 11.70 -18.66
N SER A 50 2.83 11.27 -17.71
CA SER A 50 2.72 9.94 -17.10
C SER A 50 1.44 9.77 -16.27
N GLY A 51 1.02 10.82 -15.56
CA GLY A 51 -0.27 10.89 -14.87
C GLY A 51 -1.48 10.77 -15.80
N LEU A 52 -1.49 11.54 -16.89
CA LEU A 52 -2.57 11.51 -17.88
C LEU A 52 -2.60 10.18 -18.63
N LEU A 53 -1.44 9.64 -19.01
CA LEU A 53 -1.33 8.35 -19.69
C LEU A 53 -1.83 7.20 -18.81
N SER A 54 -1.43 7.16 -17.54
CA SER A 54 -1.90 6.14 -16.59
C SER A 54 -3.41 6.26 -16.34
N GLY A 55 -3.94 7.47 -16.17
CA GLY A 55 -5.38 7.71 -16.08
C GLY A 55 -6.14 7.25 -17.34
N TYR A 56 -5.62 7.56 -18.53
CA TYR A 56 -6.21 7.14 -19.80
C TYR A 56 -6.21 5.62 -19.95
N LEU A 57 -5.11 4.94 -19.60
CA LEU A 57 -5.01 3.49 -19.63
C LEU A 57 -6.04 2.83 -18.70
N VAL A 58 -6.17 3.32 -17.46
CA VAL A 58 -7.18 2.84 -16.52
C VAL A 58 -8.59 3.08 -17.06
N HIS A 59 -8.84 4.24 -17.67
CA HIS A 59 -10.12 4.53 -18.32
C HIS A 59 -10.45 3.53 -19.43
N LEU A 60 -9.48 3.20 -20.28
CA LEU A 60 -9.65 2.19 -21.34
C LEU A 60 -9.96 0.81 -20.77
N ILE A 61 -9.24 0.39 -19.72
CA ILE A 61 -9.46 -0.92 -19.08
C ILE A 61 -10.86 -0.99 -18.48
N VAL A 62 -11.27 0.04 -17.72
CA VAL A 62 -12.60 0.11 -17.10
C VAL A 62 -13.71 0.12 -18.16
N ARG A 63 -13.56 0.90 -19.24
CA ARG A 63 -14.53 0.90 -20.35
C ARG A 63 -14.59 -0.44 -21.07
N LYS A 64 -13.46 -1.10 -21.31
CA LYS A 64 -13.42 -2.38 -22.02
C LYS A 64 -14.07 -3.50 -21.21
N GLN A 65 -13.87 -3.53 -19.89
CA GLN A 65 -14.37 -4.59 -19.00
C GLN A 65 -15.81 -4.34 -18.55
N PHE A 66 -16.16 -3.11 -18.18
CA PHE A 66 -17.45 -2.78 -17.59
C PHE A 66 -18.33 -1.92 -18.49
N GLY A 67 -17.88 -1.53 -19.69
CA GLY A 67 -18.64 -0.64 -20.58
C GLY A 67 -20.01 -1.20 -20.98
N SER A 68 -20.10 -2.50 -21.26
CA SER A 68 -21.37 -3.17 -21.55
C SER A 68 -22.31 -3.20 -20.34
N LEU A 69 -21.77 -3.45 -19.14
CA LEU A 69 -22.53 -3.46 -17.88
C LEU A 69 -22.98 -2.05 -17.46
N LEU A 70 -22.13 -1.05 -17.68
CA LEU A 70 -22.45 0.36 -17.44
C LEU A 70 -23.51 0.87 -18.43
N GLY A 71 -23.48 0.40 -19.68
CA GLY A 71 -24.48 0.71 -20.71
C GLY A 71 -25.82 0.01 -20.48
N ALA A 72 -25.80 -1.29 -20.21
CA ALA A 72 -27.00 -2.09 -19.95
C ALA A 72 -27.75 -1.64 -18.69
N TYR A 73 -27.03 -1.25 -17.63
CA TYR A 73 -27.66 -0.66 -16.44
C TYR A 73 -28.28 0.71 -16.72
N CYS A 74 -27.70 1.50 -17.63
CA CYS A 74 -28.26 2.79 -18.04
C CYS A 74 -29.62 2.66 -18.75
N ALA A 75 -29.92 1.47 -19.30
CA ALA A 75 -31.18 1.16 -19.97
C ALA A 75 -32.25 0.61 -19.02
N VAL A 76 -31.90 0.25 -17.78
CA VAL A 76 -32.87 -0.15 -16.76
C VAL A 76 -33.39 1.13 -16.09
N PRO A 77 -34.66 1.52 -16.30
CA PRO A 77 -35.24 2.63 -15.54
C PRO A 77 -35.21 2.23 -14.07
N SER A 78 -34.82 3.14 -13.19
CA SER A 78 -35.09 3.00 -11.76
C SER A 78 -36.57 2.70 -11.59
N THR A 79 -36.93 1.46 -11.21
CA THR A 79 -38.30 1.12 -10.88
C THR A 79 -38.64 1.89 -9.62
N GLU A 80 -39.23 3.07 -9.80
CA GLU A 80 -39.80 3.85 -8.70
C GLU A 80 -40.95 3.03 -8.12
N SER A 81 -40.69 2.40 -6.98
CA SER A 81 -41.77 2.02 -6.07
C SER A 81 -42.17 3.28 -5.30
N ASN A 82 -43.44 3.63 -5.51
CA ASN A 82 -44.23 4.76 -5.04
C ASN A 82 -43.86 5.39 -3.67
N GLU A 83 -43.99 6.72 -3.65
CA GLU A 83 -44.32 7.61 -2.51
C GLU A 83 -43.79 7.22 -1.10
N GLU A 84 -42.56 7.63 -0.78
CA GLU A 84 -42.16 7.84 0.62
C GLU A 84 -41.52 9.23 0.83
N LYS A 85 -42.09 9.96 1.79
CA LYS A 85 -41.91 11.40 2.05
C LYS A 85 -40.46 11.76 2.40
N GLY A 86 -40.00 12.90 1.88
CA GLY A 86 -38.59 13.34 1.79
C GLY A 86 -37.74 13.39 3.07
N LEU A 87 -38.32 13.24 4.27
CA LEU A 87 -37.55 13.15 5.53
C LEU A 87 -36.96 11.75 5.74
N VAL A 88 -37.69 10.69 5.35
CA VAL A 88 -37.21 9.30 5.45
C VAL A 88 -36.10 9.05 4.43
N ARG A 89 -36.18 9.64 3.23
CA ARG A 89 -35.14 9.57 2.18
C ARG A 89 -33.82 10.24 2.61
N PHE A 90 -33.88 11.29 3.44
CA PHE A 90 -32.69 11.95 4.01
C PHE A 90 -32.08 11.14 5.16
N LEU A 91 -32.91 10.49 5.99
CA LEU A 91 -32.43 9.64 7.09
C LEU A 91 -31.96 8.24 6.62
N LYS A 92 -32.42 7.76 5.46
CA LYS A 92 -31.94 6.53 4.81
C LYS A 92 -30.66 6.70 3.98
N HIS A 93 -30.03 7.87 3.98
CA HIS A 93 -28.85 8.18 3.15
C HIS A 93 -27.55 7.44 3.56
N VAL A 94 -27.69 6.32 4.26
CA VAL A 94 -26.60 5.43 4.72
C VAL A 94 -26.78 4.00 4.20
N ASP A 95 -27.81 3.71 3.39
CA ASP A 95 -27.90 2.42 2.72
C ASP A 95 -26.98 2.44 1.48
N GLY A 96 -25.83 1.76 1.58
CA GLY A 96 -24.85 1.66 0.50
C GLY A 96 -25.41 1.00 -0.77
N PRO A 97 -24.65 1.01 -1.89
CA PRO A 97 -25.07 0.40 -3.15
C PRO A 97 -25.44 -1.06 -2.96
N THR A 98 -26.60 -1.47 -3.48
CA THR A 98 -27.09 -2.86 -3.44
C THR A 98 -27.18 -3.47 -4.84
N GLY A 99 -27.12 -4.80 -4.91
CA GLY A 99 -27.29 -5.56 -6.16
C GLY A 99 -26.22 -5.29 -7.23
N THR A 100 -26.66 -5.05 -8.47
CA THR A 100 -25.79 -4.91 -9.65
C THR A 100 -24.82 -3.74 -9.55
N GLN A 101 -25.22 -2.63 -8.91
CA GLN A 101 -24.35 -1.47 -8.72
C GLN A 101 -23.15 -1.78 -7.83
N LEU A 102 -23.37 -2.54 -6.74
CA LEU A 102 -22.29 -2.96 -5.85
C LEU A 102 -21.27 -3.84 -6.59
N ARG A 103 -21.75 -4.73 -7.47
CA ARG A 103 -20.88 -5.60 -8.27
C ARG A 103 -19.98 -4.80 -9.23
N ILE A 104 -20.51 -3.73 -9.85
CA ILE A 104 -19.71 -2.83 -10.70
C ILE A 104 -18.68 -2.08 -9.85
N VAL A 105 -19.08 -1.53 -8.70
CA VAL A 105 -18.17 -0.83 -7.79
C VAL A 105 -17.05 -1.76 -7.33
N TYR A 106 -17.36 -2.97 -6.86
CA TYR A 106 -16.37 -3.96 -6.44
C TYR A 106 -15.49 -4.45 -7.58
N GLY A 107 -16.04 -4.56 -8.80
CA GLY A 107 -15.26 -4.89 -9.98
C GLY A 107 -14.22 -3.82 -10.29
N VAL A 108 -14.64 -2.55 -10.36
CA VAL A 108 -13.73 -1.42 -10.63
C VAL A 108 -12.67 -1.29 -9.52
N PHE A 109 -13.10 -1.30 -8.25
CA PHE A 109 -12.17 -1.23 -7.12
C PHE A 109 -11.30 -2.46 -6.96
N GLY A 110 -11.72 -3.63 -7.46
CA GLY A 110 -10.88 -4.82 -7.52
C GLY A 110 -9.66 -4.63 -8.42
N TYR A 111 -9.82 -3.98 -9.57
CA TYR A 111 -8.67 -3.62 -10.41
C TYR A 111 -7.79 -2.56 -9.76
N LEU A 112 -8.41 -1.55 -9.12
CA LEU A 112 -7.65 -0.54 -8.38
C LEU A 112 -6.87 -1.14 -7.21
N GLN A 113 -7.44 -2.14 -6.53
CA GLN A 113 -6.77 -2.88 -5.45
C GLN A 113 -5.47 -3.52 -5.95
N VAL A 114 -5.49 -4.14 -7.13
CA VAL A 114 -4.27 -4.75 -7.68
C VAL A 114 -3.21 -3.67 -7.95
N LEU A 115 -3.61 -2.51 -8.45
CA LEU A 115 -2.69 -1.38 -8.65
C LEU A 115 -2.15 -0.83 -7.32
N SER A 116 -2.99 -0.69 -6.28
CA SER A 116 -2.53 -0.27 -4.95
C SER A 116 -1.62 -1.30 -4.30
N ALA A 117 -1.86 -2.58 -4.52
CA ALA A 117 -1.00 -3.65 -4.01
C ALA A 117 0.39 -3.61 -4.67
N CYS A 118 0.46 -3.38 -5.99
CA CYS A 118 1.74 -3.15 -6.67
C CYS A 118 2.45 -1.90 -6.14
N PHE A 119 1.70 -0.81 -5.90
CA PHE A 119 2.25 0.41 -5.33
C PHE A 119 2.80 0.20 -3.91
N MET A 120 2.06 -0.49 -3.06
CA MET A 120 2.50 -0.88 -1.72
C MET A 120 3.72 -1.80 -1.76
N SER A 121 3.76 -2.77 -2.68
CA SER A 121 4.90 -3.67 -2.87
C SER A 121 6.18 -2.90 -3.22
N PHE A 122 6.08 -1.92 -4.13
CA PHE A 122 7.19 -1.03 -4.45
C PHE A 122 7.62 -0.20 -3.24
N ALA A 123 6.67 0.42 -2.54
CA ALA A 123 6.94 1.25 -1.37
C ALA A 123 7.64 0.46 -0.25
N HIS A 124 7.12 -0.74 0.03
CA HIS A 124 7.64 -1.68 1.01
C HIS A 124 9.06 -2.11 0.65
N GLY A 125 9.30 -2.54 -0.59
CA GLY A 125 10.64 -2.89 -1.06
C GLY A 125 11.64 -1.73 -0.94
N ALA A 126 11.25 -0.52 -1.33
CA ALA A 126 12.11 0.65 -1.22
C ALA A 126 12.50 1.00 0.23
N ASN A 127 11.63 0.72 1.19
CA ASN A 127 11.89 0.95 2.61
C ASN A 127 12.72 -0.19 3.24
N ASP A 128 12.33 -1.44 2.98
CA ASP A 128 12.84 -2.60 3.72
C ASP A 128 14.16 -3.15 3.15
N VAL A 129 14.52 -2.83 1.91
CA VAL A 129 15.84 -3.18 1.35
C VAL A 129 16.96 -2.56 2.19
N ALA A 130 16.77 -1.36 2.74
CA ALA A 130 17.76 -0.70 3.60
C ALA A 130 18.03 -1.51 4.89
N ASN A 131 16.99 -2.17 5.44
CA ASN A 131 17.10 -2.97 6.66
C ASN A 131 17.98 -4.21 6.46
N ALA A 132 17.91 -4.83 5.27
CA ALA A 132 18.72 -6.01 4.94
C ALA A 132 20.12 -5.64 4.44
N ILE A 133 20.22 -4.65 3.54
CA ILE A 133 21.45 -4.31 2.84
C ILE A 133 22.34 -3.34 3.63
N GLY A 134 21.79 -2.56 4.56
CA GLY A 134 22.56 -1.63 5.38
C GLY A 134 23.73 -2.29 6.13
N PRO A 135 23.48 -3.35 6.94
CA PRO A 135 24.54 -4.06 7.65
C PRO A 135 25.57 -4.72 6.71
N ILE A 136 25.10 -5.32 5.60
CA ILE A 136 25.98 -5.95 4.61
C ILE A 136 26.89 -4.91 3.95
N SER A 137 26.34 -3.74 3.62
CA SER A 137 27.09 -2.64 2.99
C SER A 137 28.13 -2.05 3.94
N ALA A 138 27.81 -1.97 5.24
CA ALA A 138 28.78 -1.57 6.27
C ALA A 138 29.90 -2.60 6.45
N ALA A 139 29.59 -3.90 6.46
CA ALA A 139 30.63 -4.94 6.51
C ALA A 139 31.54 -4.90 5.28
N LEU A 140 30.95 -4.74 4.08
CA LEU A 140 31.71 -4.68 2.82
C LEU A 140 32.61 -3.44 2.75
N SER A 141 32.16 -2.28 3.26
CA SER A 141 32.98 -1.08 3.29
C SER A 141 34.21 -1.22 4.19
N ILE A 142 34.07 -1.91 5.34
CA ILE A 142 35.21 -2.23 6.21
C ILE A 142 36.19 -3.17 5.48
N LEU A 143 35.68 -4.23 4.84
CA LEU A 143 36.52 -5.20 4.10
C LEU A 143 37.28 -4.57 2.93
N HIS A 144 36.66 -3.63 2.21
CA HIS A 144 37.29 -2.92 1.10
C HIS A 144 38.18 -1.73 1.54
N GLY A 145 38.36 -1.51 2.84
CA GLY A 145 39.20 -0.44 3.39
C GLY A 145 38.59 0.98 3.28
N SER A 146 37.38 1.12 2.73
CA SER A 146 36.67 2.40 2.59
C SER A 146 35.95 2.83 3.86
N GLY A 147 35.63 1.90 4.76
CA GLY A 147 34.92 2.13 6.02
C GLY A 147 35.72 2.85 7.09
N LEU A 148 37.06 2.90 6.98
CA LEU A 148 37.96 3.55 7.95
C LEU A 148 38.08 5.06 7.75
N ASN A 149 37.66 5.58 6.58
CA ASN A 149 37.93 6.96 6.16
C ASN A 149 36.71 7.90 6.25
N GLY A 150 35.61 7.47 6.91
CA GLY A 150 34.40 8.29 7.09
C GLY A 150 33.70 8.70 5.78
N GLY A 151 34.05 8.07 4.65
CA GLY A 151 33.46 8.35 3.35
C GLY A 151 32.03 7.84 3.22
N GLN A 152 31.27 8.41 2.27
CA GLN A 152 29.93 7.91 1.95
C GLN A 152 29.99 6.45 1.51
N ILE A 153 29.18 5.60 2.15
CA ILE A 153 29.06 4.18 1.79
C ILE A 153 28.29 4.11 0.47
N ALA A 154 29.03 3.96 -0.63
CA ALA A 154 28.42 3.70 -1.93
C ALA A 154 27.92 2.26 -1.99
N ILE A 155 26.60 2.08 -2.04
CA ILE A 155 25.97 0.76 -2.15
C ILE A 155 25.95 0.34 -3.62
N SER A 156 26.59 -0.78 -3.94
CA SER A 156 26.56 -1.34 -5.30
C SER A 156 25.15 -1.84 -5.66
N THR A 157 24.75 -1.62 -6.91
CA THR A 157 23.48 -2.09 -7.48
C THR A 157 23.31 -3.60 -7.36
N ASP A 158 24.41 -4.37 -7.40
CA ASP A 158 24.37 -5.83 -7.31
C ASP A 158 23.92 -6.28 -5.90
N VAL A 159 24.39 -5.59 -4.88
CA VAL A 159 24.03 -5.88 -3.48
C VAL A 159 22.55 -5.54 -3.24
N LEU A 160 22.07 -4.42 -3.81
CA LEU A 160 20.64 -4.06 -3.81
C LEU A 160 19.79 -5.13 -4.52
N ALA A 161 20.26 -5.66 -5.66
CA ALA A 161 19.56 -6.71 -6.40
C ALA A 161 19.44 -8.00 -5.59
N TRP A 162 20.51 -8.42 -4.90
CA TRP A 162 20.47 -9.56 -3.98
C TRP A 162 19.51 -9.33 -2.80
N GLY A 163 19.48 -8.12 -2.24
CA GLY A 163 18.51 -7.74 -1.21
C GLY A 163 17.07 -7.88 -1.68
N GLY A 164 16.77 -7.35 -2.87
CA GLY A 164 15.46 -7.48 -3.50
C GLY A 164 15.07 -8.94 -3.75
N PHE A 165 15.99 -9.76 -4.26
CA PHE A 165 15.77 -11.18 -4.45
C PHE A 165 15.42 -11.90 -3.14
N GLY A 166 16.16 -11.62 -2.06
CA GLY A 166 15.89 -12.18 -0.74
C GLY A 166 14.49 -11.87 -0.20
N ILE A 167 14.03 -10.62 -0.38
CA ILE A 167 12.67 -10.20 0.02
C ILE A 167 11.62 -10.98 -0.77
N VAL A 168 11.76 -11.08 -2.09
CA VAL A 168 10.81 -11.82 -2.94
C VAL A 168 10.79 -13.30 -2.56
N ALA A 169 11.95 -13.93 -2.37
CA ALA A 169 12.03 -15.33 -1.96
C ALA A 169 11.37 -15.58 -0.60
N GLY A 170 11.61 -14.71 0.40
CA GLY A 170 10.99 -14.81 1.72
C GLY A 170 9.46 -14.66 1.67
N LEU A 171 8.96 -13.73 0.86
CA LEU A 171 7.52 -13.56 0.63
C LEU A 171 6.87 -14.79 0.00
N LEU A 172 7.54 -15.43 -0.96
CA LEU A 172 7.04 -16.66 -1.60
C LEU A 172 6.97 -17.85 -0.63
N ILE A 173 7.98 -18.01 0.23
CA ILE A 173 8.07 -19.16 1.14
C ILE A 173 7.11 -19.03 2.33
N TRP A 174 7.04 -17.84 2.95
CA TRP A 174 6.35 -17.68 4.24
C TRP A 174 5.37 -16.50 4.31
N GLY A 175 5.36 -15.64 3.30
CA GLY A 175 4.54 -14.41 3.30
C GLY A 175 3.03 -14.67 3.42
N TYR A 176 2.54 -15.82 2.94
CA TYR A 176 1.11 -16.15 2.94
C TYR A 176 0.46 -16.09 4.33
N ARG A 177 1.20 -16.38 5.42
CA ARG A 177 0.67 -16.34 6.79
C ARG A 177 0.38 -14.92 7.27
N VAL A 178 1.26 -13.99 6.94
CA VAL A 178 1.11 -12.57 7.30
C VAL A 178 0.00 -11.94 6.46
N ILE A 179 -0.03 -12.23 5.16
CA ILE A 179 -1.09 -11.78 4.24
C ILE A 179 -2.46 -12.25 4.74
N ALA A 180 -2.59 -13.52 5.17
CA ALA A 180 -3.84 -14.05 5.70
C ALA A 180 -4.26 -13.35 7.02
N THR A 181 -3.30 -12.99 7.87
CA THR A 181 -3.56 -12.30 9.14
C THR A 181 -4.07 -10.88 8.88
N ILE A 182 -3.38 -10.09 8.05
CA ILE A 182 -3.80 -8.72 7.75
C ILE A 182 -5.14 -8.70 7.00
N GLY A 183 -5.30 -9.59 6.00
CA GLY A 183 -6.48 -9.61 5.13
C GLY A 183 -7.77 -10.13 5.77
N LYS A 184 -7.68 -10.93 6.83
CA LYS A 184 -8.86 -11.58 7.44
C LYS A 184 -9.03 -11.34 8.93
N LYS A 185 -7.95 -11.05 9.67
CA LYS A 185 -7.99 -11.10 11.14
C LYS A 185 -8.19 -9.74 11.82
N ILE A 186 -7.98 -8.62 11.13
CA ILE A 186 -8.08 -7.26 11.72
C ILE A 186 -9.50 -6.68 11.56
N THR A 187 -9.97 -6.59 10.32
CA THR A 187 -11.33 -6.13 9.96
C THR A 187 -11.70 -6.73 8.60
N GLU A 188 -12.99 -6.75 8.24
CA GLU A 188 -13.37 -7.24 6.92
C GLU A 188 -13.01 -6.21 5.84
N LEU A 189 -12.16 -6.60 4.90
CA LEU A 189 -11.78 -5.76 3.77
C LEU A 189 -12.64 -6.07 2.54
N THR A 190 -13.33 -5.04 2.04
CA THR A 190 -13.90 -5.05 0.68
C THR A 190 -12.89 -4.42 -0.28
N PRO A 191 -13.00 -4.63 -1.61
CA PRO A 191 -12.06 -4.05 -2.57
C PRO A 191 -11.91 -2.52 -2.47
N THR A 192 -13.00 -1.83 -2.12
CA THR A 192 -12.96 -0.38 -1.86
C THR A 192 -12.12 -0.04 -0.62
N ARG A 193 -12.29 -0.78 0.47
CA ARG A 193 -11.58 -0.54 1.73
C ARG A 193 -10.12 -0.92 1.64
N GLY A 194 -9.82 -2.05 1.01
CA GLY A 194 -8.45 -2.49 0.77
C GLY A 194 -7.67 -1.46 -0.05
N PHE A 195 -8.29 -0.89 -1.09
CA PHE A 195 -7.63 0.09 -1.95
C PHE A 195 -7.27 1.33 -1.15
N ALA A 196 -8.22 1.84 -0.34
CA ALA A 196 -7.98 3.00 0.50
C ALA A 196 -6.87 2.75 1.53
N ALA A 197 -6.88 1.60 2.20
CA ALA A 197 -5.88 1.26 3.21
C ALA A 197 -4.47 1.09 2.60
N GLU A 198 -4.35 0.32 1.51
CA GLU A 198 -3.06 0.11 0.83
C GLU A 198 -2.53 1.39 0.20
N PHE A 199 -3.39 2.17 -0.46
CA PHE A 199 -2.96 3.42 -1.08
C PHE A 199 -2.44 4.41 -0.03
N ALA A 200 -3.18 4.59 1.08
CA ALA A 200 -2.73 5.44 2.18
C ALA A 200 -1.42 4.96 2.80
N ALA A 201 -1.30 3.66 3.07
CA ALA A 201 -0.08 3.09 3.65
C ALA A 201 1.12 3.25 2.70
N ALA A 202 0.94 2.94 1.42
CA ALA A 202 1.98 3.05 0.40
C ALA A 202 2.46 4.51 0.24
N THR A 203 1.55 5.48 0.22
CA THR A 203 1.92 6.90 0.17
C THR A 203 2.79 7.30 1.35
N VAL A 204 2.41 6.94 2.58
CA VAL A 204 3.19 7.24 3.79
C VAL A 204 4.57 6.59 3.72
N VAL A 205 4.64 5.32 3.30
CA VAL A 205 5.92 4.59 3.18
C VAL A 205 6.83 5.21 2.13
N VAL A 206 6.32 5.57 0.95
CA VAL A 206 7.13 6.24 -0.08
C VAL A 206 7.65 7.58 0.42
N VAL A 207 6.80 8.40 1.04
CA VAL A 207 7.22 9.71 1.56
C VAL A 207 8.29 9.56 2.63
N ALA A 208 8.14 8.61 3.56
CA ALA A 208 9.15 8.34 4.58
C ALA A 208 10.47 7.83 3.97
N SER A 209 10.42 6.89 3.02
CA SER A 209 11.61 6.40 2.31
C SER A 209 12.32 7.52 1.54
N ARG A 210 11.58 8.48 0.97
CA ARG A 210 12.14 9.66 0.30
C ARG A 210 12.87 10.59 1.25
N LEU A 211 12.37 10.72 2.47
CA LEU A 211 13.01 11.49 3.53
C LEU A 211 14.18 10.74 4.18
N GLY A 212 14.46 9.50 3.76
CA GLY A 212 15.48 8.65 4.37
C GLY A 212 15.12 8.19 5.79
N LEU A 213 13.84 8.28 6.17
CA LEU A 213 13.38 7.89 7.50
C LEU A 213 13.11 6.38 7.53
N PRO A 214 13.81 5.62 8.40
CA PRO A 214 13.47 4.22 8.63
C PRO A 214 12.14 4.18 9.38
N ILE A 215 11.14 3.59 8.75
CA ILE A 215 9.81 3.41 9.36
C ILE A 215 9.42 1.95 9.27
N SER A 216 8.35 1.57 9.96
CA SER A 216 7.81 0.22 9.87
C SER A 216 6.62 0.18 8.93
N ALA A 217 6.81 -0.37 7.73
CA ALA A 217 5.75 -0.53 6.74
C ALA A 217 4.58 -1.40 7.25
N THR A 218 4.86 -2.35 8.15
CA THR A 218 3.83 -3.21 8.78
C THR A 218 2.94 -2.40 9.73
N HIS A 219 3.51 -1.53 10.57
CA HIS A 219 2.73 -0.64 11.44
C HIS A 219 1.88 0.33 10.60
N THR A 220 2.46 0.89 9.55
CA THR A 220 1.73 1.80 8.64
C THR A 220 0.54 1.11 7.99
N LEU A 221 0.72 -0.13 7.50
CA LEU A 221 -0.36 -0.90 6.88
C LEU A 221 -1.42 -1.32 7.91
N VAL A 222 -1.03 -1.85 9.07
CA VAL A 222 -1.97 -2.21 10.14
C VAL A 222 -2.75 -0.99 10.61
N GLY A 223 -2.08 0.15 10.76
CA GLY A 223 -2.71 1.44 11.08
C GLY A 223 -3.73 1.88 10.03
N ALA A 224 -3.40 1.78 8.75
CA ALA A 224 -4.32 2.12 7.66
C ALA A 224 -5.54 1.18 7.63
N VAL A 225 -5.34 -0.13 7.84
CA VAL A 225 -6.40 -1.14 7.93
C VAL A 225 -7.30 -0.88 9.14
N MET A 226 -6.73 -0.52 10.29
CA MET A 226 -7.50 -0.08 11.46
C MET A 226 -8.28 1.18 11.18
N GLY A 227 -7.70 2.17 10.50
CA GLY A 227 -8.37 3.42 10.14
C GLY A 227 -9.64 3.18 9.32
N VAL A 228 -9.56 2.33 8.29
CA VAL A 228 -10.75 1.95 7.50
C VAL A 228 -11.73 1.08 8.28
N GLY A 229 -11.24 0.32 9.27
CA GLY A 229 -12.06 -0.47 10.19
C GLY A 229 -12.85 0.40 11.18
N PHE A 230 -12.21 1.39 11.79
CA PHE A 230 -12.84 2.33 12.74
C PHE A 230 -13.82 3.26 12.06
N ALA A 231 -13.61 3.59 10.78
CA ALA A 231 -14.59 4.33 9.99
C ALA A 231 -15.96 3.63 9.85
N ARG A 232 -16.04 2.31 10.13
CA ARG A 232 -17.30 1.54 10.18
C ARG A 232 -17.92 1.46 11.59
N GLY A 233 -17.19 1.90 12.61
CA GLY A 233 -17.54 1.74 14.03
C GLY A 233 -16.40 1.14 14.85
N LEU A 234 -16.46 1.30 16.17
CA LEU A 234 -15.41 0.77 17.06
C LEU A 234 -15.44 -0.76 17.17
N ASN A 235 -16.62 -1.38 16.95
CA ASN A 235 -16.80 -2.83 17.04
C ASN A 235 -16.43 -3.61 15.76
N SER A 236 -16.11 -2.92 14.65
CA SER A 236 -15.72 -3.57 13.39
C SER A 236 -14.24 -3.93 13.30
N VAL A 237 -13.45 -3.59 14.32
CA VAL A 237 -12.04 -3.99 14.46
C VAL A 237 -11.95 -5.03 15.57
N ARG A 238 -11.29 -6.16 15.30
CA ARG A 238 -11.12 -7.20 16.30
C ARG A 238 -10.00 -6.85 17.28
N SER A 239 -10.40 -6.33 18.45
CA SER A 239 -9.48 -5.84 19.48
C SER A 239 -8.53 -6.90 20.01
N GLU A 240 -8.96 -8.17 20.08
CA GLU A 240 -8.12 -9.31 20.48
C GLU A 240 -6.92 -9.49 19.55
N THR A 241 -7.16 -9.60 18.24
CA THR A 241 -6.08 -9.68 17.24
C THR A 241 -5.18 -8.46 17.30
N MET A 242 -5.73 -7.26 17.56
CA MET A 242 -4.91 -6.06 17.68
C MET A 242 -3.98 -6.12 18.90
N LYS A 243 -4.44 -6.65 20.03
CA LYS A 243 -3.60 -6.87 21.22
C LYS A 243 -2.49 -7.89 20.94
N GLU A 244 -2.80 -9.00 20.27
CA GLU A 244 -1.79 -10.00 19.87
C GLU A 244 -0.70 -9.39 18.99
N ILE A 245 -1.10 -8.59 18.00
CA ILE A 245 -0.18 -7.89 17.10
C ILE A 245 0.69 -6.90 17.89
N ALA A 246 0.08 -6.07 18.74
CA ALA A 246 0.82 -5.10 19.55
C ALA A 246 1.80 -5.77 20.53
N LEU A 247 1.38 -6.87 21.14
CA LEU A 247 2.22 -7.66 22.03
C LEU A 247 3.40 -8.28 21.26
N SER A 248 3.16 -8.77 20.03
CA SER A 248 4.23 -9.29 19.18
C SER A 248 5.29 -8.23 18.90
N TRP A 249 4.89 -6.98 18.61
CA TRP A 249 5.82 -5.89 18.38
C TRP A 249 6.66 -5.59 19.62
N PHE A 250 6.02 -5.52 20.79
CA PHE A 250 6.71 -5.28 22.06
C PHE A 250 7.71 -6.39 22.40
N VAL A 251 7.41 -7.64 22.06
CA VAL A 251 8.30 -8.79 22.31
C VAL A 251 9.43 -8.88 21.29
N THR A 252 9.17 -8.58 20.01
CA THR A 252 10.17 -8.73 18.94
C THR A 252 11.38 -7.80 19.09
N ILE A 253 11.19 -6.57 19.59
CA ILE A 253 12.30 -5.61 19.80
C ILE A 253 13.33 -6.12 20.83
N PRO A 254 12.97 -6.44 22.08
CA PRO A 254 13.93 -6.94 23.06
C PRO A 254 14.50 -8.31 22.67
N ALA A 255 13.69 -9.19 22.07
CA ALA A 255 14.18 -10.47 21.58
C ALA A 255 15.26 -10.29 20.49
N GLY A 256 15.03 -9.41 19.52
CA GLY A 256 16.00 -9.10 18.47
C GLY A 256 17.28 -8.48 19.03
N ALA A 257 17.16 -7.53 19.97
CA ALA A 257 18.33 -6.91 20.62
C ALA A 257 19.14 -7.93 21.42
N LEU A 258 18.49 -8.79 22.20
CA LEU A 258 19.16 -9.84 22.98
C LEU A 258 19.86 -10.83 22.06
N LEU A 259 19.20 -11.30 21.00
CA LEU A 259 19.81 -12.20 20.03
C LEU A 259 21.02 -11.55 19.36
N ALA A 260 20.96 -10.27 18.99
CA ALA A 260 22.10 -9.55 18.43
C ALA A 260 23.30 -9.56 19.41
N VAL A 261 23.09 -9.24 20.69
CA VAL A 261 24.15 -9.27 21.72
C VAL A 261 24.74 -10.67 21.85
N VAL A 262 23.89 -11.70 21.96
CA VAL A 262 24.31 -13.09 22.10
C VAL A 262 25.12 -13.55 20.89
N TYR A 263 24.65 -13.29 19.67
CA TYR A 263 25.38 -13.68 18.46
C TYR A 263 26.72 -12.94 18.35
N THR A 264 26.77 -11.64 18.62
CA THR A 264 28.03 -10.89 18.61
C THR A 264 29.01 -11.43 19.64
N TYR A 265 28.56 -11.70 20.87
CA TYR A 265 29.41 -12.27 21.93
C TYR A 265 29.96 -13.65 21.55
N LEU A 266 29.10 -14.54 21.02
CA LEU A 266 29.51 -15.87 20.58
C LEU A 266 30.51 -15.82 19.43
N LEU A 267 30.26 -14.99 18.41
CA LEU A 267 31.13 -14.87 17.25
C LEU A 267 32.49 -14.27 17.63
N THR A 268 32.51 -13.21 18.45
CA THR A 268 33.77 -12.59 18.91
C THR A 268 34.57 -13.52 19.83
N SER A 269 33.91 -14.25 20.73
CA SER A 269 34.56 -15.26 21.55
C SER A 269 35.14 -16.39 20.71
N LEU A 270 34.39 -16.89 19.71
CA LEU A 270 34.87 -17.94 18.82
C LEU A 270 36.05 -17.47 17.97
N ILE A 271 36.06 -16.23 17.50
CA ILE A 271 37.22 -15.65 16.80
C ILE A 271 38.42 -15.48 17.75
N ALA A 272 38.18 -15.11 19.00
CA ALA A 272 39.24 -14.91 20.00
C ALA A 272 39.85 -16.22 20.53
N TYR A 273 39.09 -17.31 20.55
CA TYR A 273 39.51 -18.62 21.07
C TYR A 273 39.72 -19.70 19.99
N GLY A 274 39.36 -19.44 18.74
CA GLY A 274 39.23 -20.44 17.66
C GLY A 274 39.93 -20.09 16.35
N LEU A 275 40.89 -19.17 16.38
CA LEU A 275 41.90 -18.96 15.35
C LEU A 275 43.27 -18.72 16.00
#